data_AF-T0V7Q1-F1
#
_entry.id   AF-T0V7Q1-F1
#
_cell.length_a   1.000
_cell.length_b   1.000
_cell.length_c   1.000
_cell.angle_alpha   90.00
_cell.angle_beta   90.00
_cell.angle_gamma   90.00
#
_symmetry.space_group_name_H-M   'P 1'
#
loop_
_entity.id
_entity.type
_entity.pdbx_description
1 polymer ?
#
loop_
_entity_poly.entity_id
_entity_poly.type
_entity_poly.pdbx_seq_one_letter_code
_entity_poly.pdbx_strand_id
1 'polypeptide(L)'
;MNALIVSGEAIRSGWRESQEEILLNLLKRSVYSENFSQQDLAQSLAINPSALSKRLKSSSIRVYLRGRAAALACIQSLEKGEAHERIV
;
A
#
# COMPACT_ATOMS: atom_id res chain seq x y z
N MET A 1 -15.54 -3.14 6.49
CA MET A 1 -14.38 -2.22 6.56
C MET A 1 -13.24 -2.80 7.41
N ASN A 2 -13.48 -3.20 8.66
CA ASN A 2 -12.42 -3.65 9.58
C ASN A 2 -11.59 -4.83 9.06
N ALA A 3 -12.19 -5.82 8.38
CA ALA A 3 -11.45 -6.96 7.83
C ALA A 3 -10.36 -6.56 6.82
N LEU A 4 -10.61 -5.57 5.95
CA LEU A 4 -9.65 -5.08 4.95
C LEU A 4 -8.44 -4.39 5.60
N ILE A 5 -8.70 -3.57 6.62
CA ILE A 5 -7.64 -2.88 7.38
C ILE A 5 -6.83 -3.90 8.17
N VAL A 6 -7.51 -4.82 8.86
CA VAL A 6 -6.86 -5.90 9.63
C VAL A 6 -6.02 -6.80 8.74
N SER A 7 -6.50 -7.17 7.55
CA SER A 7 -5.70 -7.94 6.59
C SER A 7 -4.47 -7.18 6.10
N GLY A 8 -4.57 -5.87 5.88
CA GLY A 8 -3.43 -5.03 5.54
C GLY A 8 -2.38 -4.96 6.65
N GLU A 9 -2.82 -4.73 7.89
CA GLU A 9 -1.92 -4.68 9.05
C GLU A 9 -1.30 -6.06 9.36
N ALA A 10 -2.03 -7.16 9.19
CA ALA A 10 -1.50 -8.51 9.34
C ALA A 10 -0.41 -8.85 8.30
N ILE A 11 -0.53 -8.34 7.06
CA ILE A 11 0.53 -8.47 6.07
C ILE A 11 1.78 -7.71 6.55
N ARG A 12 1.59 -6.48 7.03
CA ARG A 12 2.70 -5.62 7.48
C ARG A 12 3.38 -6.14 8.74
N SER A 13 2.64 -6.72 9.69
CA SER A 13 3.21 -7.20 10.96
C SER A 13 4.25 -8.31 10.79
N GLY A 14 4.25 -9.02 9.66
CA GLY A 14 5.25 -10.04 9.33
C GLY A 14 6.48 -9.51 8.58
N TRP A 15 6.59 -8.20 8.35
CA TRP A 15 7.66 -7.64 7.54
C TRP A 15 8.98 -7.54 8.30
N ARG A 16 10.07 -7.80 7.56
CA ARG A 16 11.43 -7.48 7.98
C ARG A 16 11.74 -6.03 7.62
N GLU A 17 12.75 -5.45 8.26
CA GLU A 17 13.20 -4.08 8.00
C GLU A 17 13.38 -3.77 6.50
N SER A 18 14.02 -4.68 5.75
CA SER A 18 14.20 -4.52 4.29
C SER A 18 12.91 -4.46 3.45
N GLN A 19 11.79 -4.93 3.99
CA GLN A 19 10.46 -4.86 3.37
C GLN A 19 9.72 -3.60 3.82
N GLU A 20 9.88 -3.19 5.07
CA GLU A 20 9.40 -1.90 5.57
C GLU A 20 10.08 -0.73 4.86
N GLU A 21 11.37 -0.84 4.58
CA GLU A 21 12.16 0.15 3.82
C GLU A 21 11.53 0.45 2.46
N ILE A 22 10.97 -0.57 1.79
CA ILE A 22 10.26 -0.39 0.52
C ILE A 22 9.04 0.50 0.72
N LEU A 23 8.21 0.19 1.71
CA LEU A 23 7.03 1.01 2.01
C LEU A 23 7.44 2.43 2.38
N LEU A 24 8.44 2.60 3.24
CA LEU A 24 8.93 3.93 3.65
C LEU A 24 9.43 4.74 2.45
N ASN A 25 10.16 4.13 1.51
CA ASN A 25 10.63 4.81 0.31
C ASN A 25 9.46 5.25 -0.59
N LEU A 26 8.45 4.39 -0.78
CA LEU A 26 7.23 4.74 -1.52
C LEU A 26 6.48 5.90 -0.87
N LEU A 27 6.29 5.86 0.46
CA LEU A 27 5.59 6.90 1.21
C LEU A 27 6.32 8.25 1.17
N LYS A 28 7.66 8.25 1.30
CA LYS A 28 8.50 9.47 1.17
C LYS A 28 8.37 10.13 -0.20
N ARG A 29 7.98 9.37 -1.22
CA ARG A 29 7.78 9.82 -2.61
C ARG A 29 6.31 10.06 -2.95
N SER A 30 5.43 10.04 -1.95
CA SER A 30 3.97 10.17 -2.13
C SER A 30 3.36 9.13 -3.07
N VAL A 31 3.94 7.92 -3.12
CA VAL A 31 3.46 6.80 -3.93
C VAL A 31 2.62 5.87 -3.08
N TYR A 32 1.30 5.86 -3.31
CA TYR A 32 0.33 5.06 -2.55
C TYR A 32 -0.33 3.96 -3.38
N SER A 33 -0.06 3.91 -4.69
CA SER A 33 -0.65 2.94 -5.61
C SER A 33 0.21 1.68 -5.75
N GLU A 34 -0.42 0.53 -5.98
CA GLU A 34 0.24 -0.73 -6.33
C GLU A 34 1.00 -0.70 -7.67
N ASN A 35 0.71 0.29 -8.53
CA ASN A 35 1.24 0.44 -9.89
C ASN A 35 2.48 1.36 -9.95
N PHE A 36 3.32 1.33 -8.92
CA PHE A 36 4.56 2.12 -8.88
C PHE A 36 5.62 1.62 -9.87
N SER A 37 6.50 2.53 -10.34
CA SER A 37 7.65 2.15 -11.18
C SER A 37 8.66 1.33 -10.36
N GLN A 38 8.80 0.05 -10.71
CA GLN A 38 9.77 -0.83 -10.08
C GLN A 38 11.22 -0.42 -10.42
N GLN A 39 11.45 0.17 -11.60
CA GLN A 39 12.76 0.69 -11.99
C GLN A 39 13.17 1.87 -11.12
N ASP A 40 12.28 2.85 -10.96
CA ASP A 40 12.57 4.04 -10.16
C ASP A 40 12.76 3.67 -8.68
N LEU A 41 12.02 2.67 -8.21
CA LEU A 41 12.17 2.14 -6.85
C LEU A 41 13.49 1.39 -6.67
N ALA A 42 13.94 0.63 -7.67
CA ALA A 42 15.25 -0.03 -7.65
C ALA A 42 16.38 1.01 -7.57
N GLN A 43 16.27 2.09 -8.35
CA GLN A 43 17.22 3.18 -8.35
C GLN A 43 17.22 3.94 -7.02
N SER A 44 16.03 4.26 -6.47
CA SER A 44 15.93 5.02 -5.21
C SER A 44 16.43 4.23 -3.99
N LEU A 45 16.39 2.90 -4.04
CA LEU A 45 16.92 2.03 -2.99
C LEU A 45 18.37 1.56 -3.27
N ALA A 46 18.94 1.89 -4.42
CA ALA A 46 20.22 1.35 -4.90
C ALA A 46 20.29 -0.20 -4.85
N ILE A 47 19.17 -0.87 -5.15
CA ILE A 47 19.07 -2.34 -5.15
C ILE A 47 18.95 -2.82 -6.59
N ASN A 48 19.62 -3.92 -6.93
CA ASN A 48 19.43 -4.54 -8.24
C ASN A 48 17.97 -5.00 -8.49
N PRO A 49 17.47 -4.97 -9.73
CA PRO A 49 16.07 -5.30 -10.03
C PRO A 49 15.61 -6.69 -9.58
N SER A 50 16.50 -7.68 -9.59
CA SER A 50 16.19 -9.06 -9.20
C SER A 50 15.99 -9.19 -7.69
N ALA A 51 16.85 -8.57 -6.89
CA ALA A 51 16.72 -8.52 -5.44
C ALA A 51 15.47 -7.73 -5.02
N LEU A 52 15.19 -6.60 -5.69
CA LEU A 52 13.95 -5.87 -5.46
C LEU A 52 12.74 -6.75 -5.78
N SER A 53 12.71 -7.43 -6.93
CA SER A 53 11.60 -8.31 -7.32
C SER A 53 11.30 -9.38 -6.25
N LYS A 54 12.35 -9.96 -5.65
CA LYS A 54 12.20 -10.92 -4.55
C LYS A 54 11.57 -10.26 -3.32
N ARG A 55 12.04 -9.08 -2.91
CA ARG A 55 11.49 -8.35 -1.76
C ARG A 55 10.03 -7.92 -1.99
N LEU A 56 9.68 -7.48 -3.21
CA LEU A 56 8.32 -7.12 -3.59
C LEU A 56 7.36 -8.32 -3.51
N LYS A 57 7.81 -9.50 -3.96
CA LYS A 57 7.04 -10.74 -3.88
C LYS A 57 6.88 -11.20 -2.43
N SER A 58 7.97 -11.25 -1.65
CA SER A 58 7.92 -11.76 -0.27
C SER A 58 7.20 -10.85 0.72
N SER A 59 7.12 -9.54 0.44
CA SER A 59 6.38 -8.58 1.28
C SER A 59 4.89 -8.51 0.94
N SER A 60 4.46 -9.00 -0.22
CA SER A 60 3.10 -8.76 -0.72
C SER A 60 2.71 -7.27 -0.77
N ILE A 61 3.70 -6.36 -0.95
CA ILE A 61 3.50 -4.91 -0.86
C ILE A 61 2.41 -4.38 -1.81
N ARG A 62 2.27 -4.96 -3.00
CA ARG A 62 1.21 -4.58 -3.94
C ARG A 62 -0.18 -4.91 -3.38
N VAL A 63 -0.34 -6.05 -2.71
CA VAL A 63 -1.60 -6.44 -2.06
C VAL A 63 -1.90 -5.50 -0.89
N TYR A 64 -0.88 -5.14 -0.11
CA TYR A 64 -1.01 -4.15 0.97
C TYR A 64 -1.52 -2.80 0.45
N LEU A 65 -0.88 -2.25 -0.60
CA LEU A 65 -1.27 -0.98 -1.20
C LEU A 65 -2.67 -1.03 -1.80
N ARG A 66 -3.04 -2.14 -2.45
CA ARG A 66 -4.40 -2.39 -2.95
C ARG A 66 -5.43 -2.33 -1.84
N GLY A 67 -5.17 -3.05 -0.74
CA GLY A 67 -6.06 -3.10 0.41
C GLY A 67 -6.26 -1.72 1.02
N ARG A 68 -5.19 -0.92 1.12
CA ARG A 68 -5.28 0.48 1.58
C ARG A 68 -6.09 1.37 0.66
N ALA A 69 -5.89 1.27 -0.66
CA ALA A 69 -6.66 2.03 -1.63
C ALA A 69 -8.16 1.67 -1.59
N ALA A 70 -8.48 0.38 -1.47
CA ALA A 70 -9.85 -0.09 -1.33
C ALA A 70 -10.50 0.39 -0.02
N ALA A 71 -9.78 0.31 1.10
CA ALA A 71 -10.27 0.82 2.38
C ALA A 71 -10.55 2.33 2.33
N LEU A 72 -9.66 3.11 1.72
CA LEU A 72 -9.85 4.55 1.52
C LEU A 72 -11.08 4.83 0.66
N ALA A 73 -11.26 4.11 -0.46
CA ALA A 73 -12.43 4.27 -1.32
C ALA A 73 -13.74 3.94 -0.58
N CYS A 74 -13.75 2.92 0.29
CA CYS A 74 -14.90 2.62 1.15
C CYS A 74 -15.19 3.77 2.12
N ILE A 75 -14.18 4.32 2.80
CA ILE A 75 -14.35 5.47 3.71
C ILE A 75 -14.97 6.65 2.96
N GLN A 76 -14.40 7.02 1.83
CA GLN A 76 -14.89 8.15 1.00
C GLN A 76 -16.31 7.92 0.46
N SER A 77 -16.68 6.67 0.19
CA SER A 77 -18.04 6.34 -0.26
C SER A 77 -19.05 6.49 0.88
N LEU A 78 -18.68 6.13 2.11
CA LEU A 78 -19.51 6.35 3.29
C LEU A 78 -19.70 7.84 3.58
N GLU A 79 -18.62 8.63 3.53
CA GLU A 79 -18.70 10.09 3.70
C GLU A 79 -19.63 10.75 2.68
N LYS A 80 -19.59 10.29 1.42
CA LYS A 80 -20.50 10.77 0.37
C LYS A 80 -21.93 10.29 0.54
N GLY A 81 -22.13 9.08 1.04
CA GLY A 81 -23.47 8.54 1.37
C GLY A 81 -24.13 9.31 2.51
N GLU A 82 -23.39 9.60 3.58
CA GLU A 82 -23.85 10.42 4.71
C GLU A 82 -24.20 11.87 4.29
N ALA A 83 -23.50 12.42 3.29
CA ALA A 83 -23.81 13.73 2.74
C ALA A 83 -25.11 13.75 1.91
N HIS A 84 -25.53 12.61 1.33
CA HIS A 84 -26.76 12.51 0.56
C HIS A 84 -27.99 12.28 1.46
N GLU A 85 -27.84 11.56 2.59
CA GLU A 85 -28.92 11.34 3.57
C GLU A 85 -29.26 12.58 4.41
N ARG A 86 -28.34 13.56 4.54
CA ARG A 86 -28.62 14.80 5.29
C ARG A 86 -29.40 15.87 4.50
N ILE A 87 -29.68 15.65 3.22
CA ILE A 87 -30.33 16.62 2.33
C ILE A 87 -31.76 16.18 1.94
N VAL A 88 -32.28 15.08 2.49
CA VAL A 88 -33.67 14.61 2.27
C VAL A 88 -34.51 14.79 3.53
#